data_AF-A0A8J4YF82-F1
#
_entry.id   AF-A0A8J4YF82-F1
#
_cell.length_a   1.000
_cell.length_b   1.000
_cell.length_c   1.000
_cell.angle_alpha   90.00
_cell.angle_beta   90.00
_cell.angle_gamma   90.00
#
_symmetry.space_group_name_H-M   'P 1'
#
loop_
_entity.id
_entity.type
_entity.pdbx_description
1 polymer ?
#
loop_
_entity_poly.entity_id
_entity_poly.type
_entity_poly.pdbx_seq_one_letter_code
_entity_poly.pdbx_strand_id
1 'polypeptide(L)'
;MSGMTGITVPALDWDAEDLPTAFRRFRNYVNHVFNGPLAEQNEEAKASYLMLWLGPVGIELLETFSLTEKLKKEVKCILDRFETHCAPKTNFRLARYNLTKLKQHESESHDNFIARLRIQADKCKFGSS
;
A
#
# COMPACT_ATOMS: atom_id res chain seq x y z
N MET A 1 -7.64 22.70 -9.01
CA MET A 1 -7.04 21.90 -7.91
C MET A 1 -6.71 22.80 -6.71
N SER A 2 -7.63 23.62 -6.22
CA SER A 2 -7.33 24.66 -5.20
C SER A 2 -7.03 24.12 -3.79
N GLY A 3 -7.19 22.82 -3.53
CA GLY A 3 -6.89 22.18 -2.23
C GLY A 3 -5.54 21.48 -2.12
N MET A 4 -4.69 21.47 -3.17
CA MET A 4 -3.37 20.80 -3.13
C MET A 4 -2.18 21.77 -3.09
N THR A 5 -2.44 23.05 -2.83
CA THR A 5 -1.38 24.07 -2.82
C THR A 5 -0.36 23.78 -1.71
N GLY A 6 0.89 23.52 -2.10
CA GLY A 6 1.99 23.20 -1.18
C GLY A 6 2.12 21.72 -0.77
N ILE A 7 1.32 20.83 -1.34
CA ILE A 7 1.37 19.39 -1.06
C ILE A 7 1.94 18.66 -2.28
N THR A 8 2.91 17.76 -2.06
CA THR A 8 3.43 16.91 -3.13
C THR A 8 2.32 16.00 -3.64
N VAL A 9 2.11 15.97 -4.96
CA VAL A 9 1.08 15.13 -5.57
C VAL A 9 1.41 13.66 -5.30
N PRO A 10 0.48 12.85 -4.77
CA PRO A 10 0.70 11.42 -4.62
C PRO A 10 1.03 10.78 -5.96
N ALA A 11 2.04 9.91 -5.99
CA ALA A 11 2.38 9.09 -7.14
C ALA A 11 2.92 7.76 -6.63
N LEU A 12 2.46 6.65 -7.22
CA LEU A 12 3.02 5.34 -6.95
C LEU A 12 4.21 5.08 -7.89
N ASP A 13 5.35 4.76 -7.31
CA ASP A 13 6.49 4.24 -8.05
C ASP A 13 6.30 2.74 -8.30
N TRP A 14 5.90 2.39 -9.52
CA TRP A 14 5.65 1.03 -9.95
C TRP A 14 6.94 0.21 -10.13
N ASP A 15 8.07 0.88 -10.36
CA ASP A 15 9.38 0.27 -10.59
C ASP A 15 10.18 0.11 -9.29
N ALA A 16 9.56 0.41 -8.14
CA ALA A 16 10.20 0.29 -6.83
C ALA A 16 10.65 -1.16 -6.55
N GLU A 17 11.89 -1.31 -6.05
CA GLU A 17 12.48 -2.61 -5.66
C GLU A 17 11.61 -3.36 -4.64
N ASP A 18 10.99 -2.63 -3.70
CA ASP A 18 9.98 -3.14 -2.76
C ASP A 18 8.62 -2.47 -3.02
N LEU A 19 8.00 -2.88 -4.13
CA LEU A 19 6.65 -2.44 -4.53
C LEU A 19 5.60 -2.56 -3.40
N PRO A 20 5.53 -3.66 -2.60
CA PRO A 20 4.61 -3.71 -1.48
C PRO A 20 4.80 -2.57 -0.46
N THR A 21 6.05 -2.27 -0.09
CA THR A 21 6.33 -1.17 0.84
C THR A 21 6.05 0.19 0.21
N ALA A 22 6.39 0.37 -1.07
CA ALA A 22 6.07 1.58 -1.83
C ALA A 22 4.55 1.83 -1.88
N PHE A 23 3.77 0.79 -2.19
CA PHE A 23 2.31 0.84 -2.19
C PHE A 23 1.74 1.18 -0.82
N ARG A 24 2.26 0.58 0.26
CA ARG A 24 1.83 0.90 1.63
C ARG A 24 2.06 2.38 1.98
N ARG A 25 3.21 2.93 1.61
CA ARG A 25 3.52 4.36 1.82
C ARG A 25 2.58 5.25 1.01
N PHE A 26 2.38 4.91 -0.27
CA PHE A 26 1.45 5.59 -1.15
C PHE A 26 0.02 5.60 -0.57
N ARG A 27 -0.51 4.44 -0.15
CA ARG A 27 -1.83 4.31 0.47
C ARG A 27 -1.98 5.20 1.70
N ASN A 28 -0.99 5.20 2.60
CA ASN A 28 -1.03 6.03 3.80
C ASN A 28 -1.07 7.52 3.44
N TYR A 29 -0.25 7.94 2.48
CA TYR A 29 -0.21 9.32 2.02
C TYR A 29 -1.54 9.76 1.38
N VAL A 30 -2.10 8.92 0.50
CA VAL A 30 -3.43 9.11 -0.10
C VAL A 30 -4.51 9.27 0.96
N ASN A 31 -4.52 8.41 1.98
CA ASN A 31 -5.48 8.51 3.08
C ASN A 31 -5.35 9.84 3.84
N HIS A 32 -4.13 10.33 4.08
CA HIS A 32 -3.93 11.65 4.69
C HIS A 32 -4.46 12.78 3.81
N VAL A 33 -4.26 12.71 2.49
CA VAL A 33 -4.81 13.71 1.56
C VAL A 33 -6.34 13.70 1.57
N PHE A 34 -6.96 12.52 1.53
CA PHE A 34 -8.41 12.38 1.54
C PHE A 34 -9.08 12.64 2.88
N ASN A 35 -8.33 12.59 3.99
CA ASN A 35 -8.83 12.94 5.32
C ASN A 35 -8.53 14.40 5.70
N GLY A 36 -7.69 15.10 4.94
CA GLY A 36 -7.36 16.51 5.17
C GLY A 36 -7.78 17.39 4.00
N PRO A 37 -6.86 17.79 3.11
CA PRO A 37 -7.13 18.79 2.07
C PRO A 37 -8.27 18.44 1.10
N LEU A 38 -8.55 17.15 0.90
CA LEU A 38 -9.65 16.67 0.05
C LEU A 38 -10.78 16.02 0.84
N ALA A 39 -10.91 16.27 2.15
CA ALA A 39 -11.94 15.66 2.99
C ALA A 39 -13.36 15.87 2.45
N GLU A 40 -13.65 17.08 1.99
CA GLU A 40 -14.98 17.51 1.50
C GLU A 40 -15.33 16.97 0.11
N GLN A 41 -14.38 16.36 -0.60
CA GLN A 41 -14.66 15.77 -1.91
C GLN A 41 -15.55 14.54 -1.78
N ASN A 42 -16.48 14.36 -2.72
CA ASN A 42 -17.28 13.15 -2.79
C ASN A 42 -16.43 11.92 -3.16
N GLU A 43 -16.95 10.73 -2.89
CA GLU A 43 -16.21 9.48 -3.07
C GLU A 43 -15.80 9.25 -4.53
N GLU A 44 -16.66 9.60 -5.49
CA GLU A 44 -16.37 9.46 -6.93
C GLU A 44 -15.22 10.37 -7.39
N ALA A 45 -15.16 11.60 -6.87
CA ALA A 45 -14.07 12.54 -7.12
C ALA A 45 -12.77 12.03 -6.49
N LYS A 46 -12.82 11.49 -5.26
CA LYS A 46 -11.66 10.87 -4.61
C LYS A 46 -11.16 9.66 -5.40
N ALA A 47 -12.05 8.80 -5.89
CA ALA A 47 -11.68 7.67 -6.76
C ALA A 47 -11.01 8.15 -8.05
N SER A 48 -11.51 9.23 -8.66
CA SER A 48 -10.91 9.84 -9.84
C SER A 48 -9.49 10.39 -9.56
N TYR A 49 -9.29 11.06 -8.43
CA TYR A 49 -7.95 11.50 -8.00
C TYR A 49 -7.00 10.34 -7.78
N LEU A 50 -7.48 9.26 -7.14
CA LEU A 50 -6.68 8.06 -6.93
C LEU A 50 -6.21 7.45 -8.27
N MET A 51 -7.06 7.41 -9.29
CA MET A 51 -6.67 6.94 -10.62
C MET A 51 -5.58 7.80 -11.25
N LEU A 52 -5.70 9.12 -11.14
CA LEU A 52 -4.67 10.04 -11.65
C LEU A 52 -3.31 9.83 -10.95
N TRP A 53 -3.32 9.51 -9.65
CA TRP A 53 -2.10 9.28 -8.86
C TRP A 53 -1.48 7.90 -9.05
N LEU A 54 -2.29 6.89 -9.39
CA LEU A 54 -1.80 5.58 -9.79
C LEU A 54 -1.21 5.59 -11.21
N GLY A 55 -1.61 6.56 -12.04
CA GLY A 55 -1.08 6.76 -13.38
C GLY A 55 -1.52 5.69 -14.40
N PRO A 56 -0.94 5.69 -15.61
CA PRO A 56 -1.36 4.82 -16.71
C PRO A 56 -1.32 3.33 -16.37
N VAL A 57 -0.24 2.88 -15.70
CA VAL A 57 -0.07 1.48 -15.26
C VAL A 57 -1.20 1.05 -14.33
N GLY A 58 -1.58 1.93 -13.39
CA GLY A 58 -2.70 1.64 -12.50
C GLY A 58 -4.05 1.58 -13.21
N ILE A 59 -4.28 2.47 -14.18
CA ILE A 59 -5.52 2.46 -14.96
C ILE A 59 -5.66 1.14 -15.74
N GLU A 60 -4.60 0.72 -16.43
CA GLU A 60 -4.56 -0.57 -17.15
C GLU A 60 -4.79 -1.75 -16.20
N LEU A 61 -4.12 -1.76 -15.04
CA LEU A 61 -4.30 -2.82 -14.04
C LEU A 61 -5.73 -2.87 -13.49
N LEU A 62 -6.38 -1.71 -13.29
CA LEU A 62 -7.76 -1.67 -12.78
C LEU A 62 -8.73 -2.37 -13.74
N GLU A 63 -8.53 -2.23 -15.05
CA GLU A 63 -9.33 -2.92 -16.07
C GLU A 63 -9.21 -4.44 -15.94
N THR A 64 -8.03 -4.96 -15.58
CA THR A 64 -7.80 -6.40 -15.36
C THR A 64 -8.49 -6.96 -14.12
N PHE A 65 -8.88 -6.11 -13.16
CA PHE A 65 -9.45 -6.57 -11.89
C PHE A 65 -10.92 -6.97 -11.97
N SER A 66 -11.58 -6.74 -13.10
CA SER A 66 -13.00 -7.07 -13.35
C SER A 66 -13.94 -6.50 -12.27
N LEU A 67 -13.67 -5.28 -11.81
CA LEU A 67 -14.51 -4.59 -10.83
C LEU A 67 -15.80 -4.08 -11.48
N THR A 68 -16.91 -4.12 -10.74
CA THR A 68 -18.16 -3.48 -11.17
C THR A 68 -18.03 -1.95 -11.15
N GLU A 69 -18.80 -1.26 -11.99
CA GLU A 69 -18.78 0.21 -12.07
C GLU A 69 -19.04 0.90 -10.72
N LYS A 70 -19.80 0.26 -9.83
CA LYS A 70 -20.01 0.75 -8.47
C LYS A 70 -18.72 0.68 -7.63
N LEU A 71 -18.01 -0.44 -7.67
CA LEU A 71 -16.79 -0.64 -6.89
C LEU A 71 -15.61 0.20 -7.40
N LYS A 72 -15.58 0.53 -8.70
CA LYS A 72 -14.60 1.46 -9.28
C LYS A 72 -14.75 2.90 -8.75
N LYS A 73 -15.86 3.21 -8.09
CA LYS A 73 -16.11 4.52 -7.49
C LYS A 73 -15.79 4.57 -6.00
N GLU A 74 -15.46 3.44 -5.38
CA GLU A 74 -15.14 3.35 -3.95
C GLU A 74 -13.62 3.30 -3.76
N VAL A 75 -13.06 4.34 -3.13
CA VAL A 75 -11.61 4.49 -2.93
C VAL A 75 -11.03 3.27 -2.22
N LYS A 76 -11.75 2.81 -1.19
CA LYS A 76 -11.35 1.64 -0.39
C LYS A 76 -11.23 0.38 -1.25
N CYS A 77 -12.22 0.09 -2.09
CA CYS A 77 -12.22 -1.10 -2.93
C CYS A 77 -11.06 -1.09 -3.94
N ILE A 78 -10.77 0.06 -4.52
CA ILE A 78 -9.61 0.24 -5.40
C ILE A 78 -8.31 -0.07 -4.64
N LEU A 79 -8.10 0.59 -3.49
CA LEU A 79 -6.87 0.45 -2.70
C LEU A 79 -6.66 -1.00 -2.22
N ASP A 80 -7.71 -1.67 -1.76
CA ASP A 80 -7.63 -3.07 -1.29
C ASP A 80 -7.27 -4.03 -2.44
N ARG A 81 -7.75 -3.75 -3.66
CA ARG A 81 -7.43 -4.57 -4.83
C ARG A 81 -5.96 -4.40 -5.26
N PHE A 82 -5.47 -3.16 -5.23
CA PHE A 82 -4.05 -2.91 -5.47
C PHE A 82 -3.16 -3.43 -4.35
N GLU A 83 -3.60 -3.38 -3.09
CA GLU A 83 -2.87 -4.01 -1.98
C GLU A 83 -2.70 -5.51 -2.23
N THR A 84 -3.75 -6.18 -2.69
CA THR A 84 -3.70 -7.60 -3.04
C THR A 84 -2.78 -7.88 -4.23
N HIS A 85 -2.77 -7.00 -5.23
CA HIS A 85 -1.92 -7.12 -6.42
C HIS A 85 -0.44 -6.88 -6.09
N CYS A 86 -0.14 -5.82 -5.34
CA CYS A 86 1.19 -5.43 -4.90
C CYS A 86 1.68 -6.28 -3.74
N ALA A 87 0.83 -7.08 -3.10
CA ALA A 87 1.23 -7.96 -2.01
C ALA A 87 2.38 -8.84 -2.49
N PRO A 88 3.43 -9.02 -1.67
CA PRO A 88 4.48 -9.95 -2.03
C PRO A 88 3.84 -11.32 -2.22
N LYS A 89 4.31 -12.10 -3.20
CA LYS A 89 4.02 -13.54 -3.27
C LYS A 89 4.70 -14.21 -2.07
N THR A 90 4.12 -14.00 -0.89
CA THR A 90 4.71 -14.41 0.37
C THR A 90 4.54 -15.91 0.50
N ASN A 91 5.61 -16.64 0.26
CA ASN A 91 5.70 -18.01 0.72
C ASN A 91 5.90 -17.96 2.23
N PHE A 92 4.85 -18.19 3.00
CA PHE A 92 4.91 -18.18 4.46
C PHE A 92 5.99 -19.13 5.02
N ARG A 93 6.35 -20.20 4.29
CA ARG A 93 7.45 -21.10 4.68
C ARG A 93 8.80 -20.39 4.59
N LEU A 94 9.01 -19.61 3.53
CA LEU A 94 10.22 -18.78 3.39
C LEU A 94 10.24 -17.66 4.42
N ALA A 95 9.09 -17.03 4.71
CA ALA A 95 9.00 -16.01 5.75
C ALA A 95 9.37 -16.57 7.13
N ARG A 96 8.87 -17.77 7.48
CA ARG A 96 9.23 -18.49 8.71
C ARG A 96 10.72 -18.81 8.76
N TYR A 97 11.27 -19.30 7.65
CA TYR A 97 12.71 -19.57 7.55
C TYR A 97 13.56 -18.30 7.74
N ASN A 98 13.13 -17.17 7.19
CA ASN A 98 13.84 -15.91 7.38
C ASN A 98 13.71 -15.38 8.82
N LEU A 99 12.56 -15.59 9.47
CA LEU A 99 12.35 -15.23 10.87
C LEU A 99 13.32 -15.99 11.79
N THR A 100 13.51 -17.29 11.58
CA THR A 100 14.45 -18.10 12.39
C THR A 100 15.91 -17.70 12.19
N LYS A 101 16.21 -16.96 11.11
CA LYS A 101 17.54 -16.47 10.79
C LYS A 101 17.80 -15.04 11.24
N LEU A 102 16.78 -14.27 11.65
CA LEU A 102 16.97 -12.89 12.08
C LEU A 102 17.86 -12.82 13.32
N LYS A 103 18.87 -11.95 13.26
CA LYS A 103 19.76 -11.61 14.37
C LYS A 103 19.84 -10.10 14.47
N GLN A 104 19.92 -9.59 15.69
CA GLN A 104 20.15 -8.17 15.93
C GLN A 104 21.54 -7.81 15.38
N HIS A 105 21.63 -6.71 14.63
CA HIS A 105 22.93 -6.19 14.18
C HIS A 105 23.62 -5.43 15.32
N GLU A 106 24.95 -5.38 15.29
CA GLU A 106 25.75 -4.71 16.34
C GLU A 106 25.40 -3.22 16.50
N SER A 107 25.00 -2.56 15.42
CA SER A 107 24.62 -1.14 15.40
C SER A 107 23.10 -0.89 15.48
N GLU A 108 22.29 -1.93 15.63
CA GLU A 108 20.83 -1.82 15.64
C GLU A 108 20.29 -1.70 17.07
N SER A 109 19.44 -0.69 17.32
CA SER A 109 18.76 -0.55 18.60
C SER A 109 17.79 -1.71 18.84
N HIS A 110 17.53 -2.00 20.11
CA HIS A 110 16.57 -3.05 20.49
C HIS A 110 15.18 -2.83 19.87
N ASP A 111 14.68 -1.60 19.91
CA ASP A 111 13.35 -1.27 19.36
C ASP A 111 13.27 -1.49 17.84
N ASN A 112 14.33 -1.15 17.11
CA ASN A 112 14.41 -1.40 15.67
C ASN A 112 14.43 -2.89 15.37
N PHE A 113 15.18 -3.67 16.16
CA PHE A 113 15.21 -5.12 16.01
C PHE A 113 13.84 -5.76 16.27
N ILE A 114 13.17 -5.35 17.36
CA ILE A 114 11.81 -5.82 17.68
C ILE A 114 10.81 -5.41 16.59
N ALA A 115 10.92 -4.20 16.04
CA ALA A 115 10.09 -3.76 14.92
C ALA A 115 10.28 -4.65 13.69
N ARG A 116 11.53 -4.97 13.31
CA ARG A 116 11.81 -5.90 12.20
C ARG A 116 11.27 -7.31 12.46
N LEU A 117 11.44 -7.84 13.67
CA LEU A 117 10.92 -9.14 14.06
C LEU A 117 9.40 -9.21 13.91
N ARG A 118 8.67 -8.19 14.37
CA ARG A 118 7.21 -8.10 14.25
C ARG A 118 6.77 -8.07 12.78
N ILE A 119 7.40 -7.21 11.98
CA ILE A 119 7.13 -7.12 10.53
C ILE A 119 7.36 -8.47 9.83
N GLN A 120 8.40 -9.21 10.22
CA GLN A 120 8.69 -10.51 9.63
C GLN A 120 7.73 -11.61 10.14
N ALA A 121 7.33 -11.56 11.41
CA ALA A 121 6.37 -12.47 11.99
C ALA A 121 4.97 -12.34 11.34
N ASP A 122 4.53 -11.14 11.01
CA ASP A 122 3.26 -10.89 10.30
C ASP A 122 3.19 -11.65 8.96
N LYS A 123 4.33 -11.79 8.28
CA LYS A 123 4.45 -12.52 7.00
C LYS A 123 4.40 -14.05 7.16
N CYS A 124 4.54 -14.57 8.37
CA CYS A 124 4.66 -16.00 8.64
C CYS A 124 3.32 -16.74 8.80
N LYS A 125 2.20 -16.01 8.85
CA LYS A 125 0.83 -16.56 9.05
C LYS A 125 0.77 -17.58 10.20
N PHE A 126 1.20 -17.18 11.40
CA PHE A 126 1.19 -18.08 12.57
C PHE A 126 -0.20 -18.30 13.20
N GLY A 127 -1.24 -17.59 12.75
CA GLY A 127 -2.58 -17.60 13.38
C GLY A 127 -3.76 -17.68 12.40
N SER A 128 -3.69 -18.52 11.36
CA SER A 128 -4.84 -18.84 10.52
C SER A 128 -5.05 -20.36 10.55
N SER A 129 -5.64 -20.84 11.64
CA SER A 129 -6.22 -22.19 11.75
C SER A 129 -7.71 -22.12 11.45
#